data_AF-A0AAV4TNA1-F1
#
_entry.id   AF-A0AAV4TNA1-F1
#
_cell.length_a   1.000
_cell.length_b   1.000
_cell.length_c   1.000
_cell.angle_alpha   90.00
_cell.angle_beta   90.00
_cell.angle_gamma   90.00
#
_symmetry.space_group_name_H-M   'P 1'
#
loop_
_entity.id
_entity.type
_entity.pdbx_description
1 polymer ?
#
loop_
_entity_poly.entity_id
_entity_poly.type
_entity_poly.pdbx_seq_one_letter_code
_entity_poly.pdbx_strand_id
1 'polypeptide(L)'
;MQMTIYAVLRDISSDLKYPKSTVAYVIKKWKVSSDCRNAPRVGRPTKLGHRDRRVLTREIRKNRTQSIALIREEFQQVSGSIVSMNTIRKEAHLHCFHGRAAAHKPLITKSNRAARLMWCKASKLDCRSVETDSLE
;
A
#
# COMPACT_ATOMS: atom_id res chain seq x y z
N MET A 1 -49.26 -10.30 8.07
CA MET A 1 -47.85 -9.87 7.91
C MET A 1 -47.56 -9.17 6.58
N GLN A 2 -48.03 -9.64 5.42
CA GLN A 2 -47.77 -8.98 4.13
C GLN A 2 -48.34 -7.54 4.06
N MET A 3 -49.57 -7.32 4.52
CA MET A 3 -50.30 -6.04 4.38
C MET A 3 -49.66 -4.88 5.17
N THR A 4 -49.04 -5.14 6.32
CA THR A 4 -48.38 -4.10 7.13
C THR A 4 -47.08 -3.61 6.51
N ILE A 5 -46.32 -4.48 5.85
CA ILE A 5 -45.09 -4.10 5.15
C ILE A 5 -45.39 -3.22 3.92
N TYR A 6 -46.48 -3.52 3.19
CA TYR A 6 -46.87 -2.73 2.01
C TYR A 6 -47.42 -1.34 2.35
N ALA A 7 -48.08 -1.17 3.50
CA ALA A 7 -48.56 0.13 3.98
C ALA A 7 -47.38 1.06 4.32
N VAL A 8 -46.45 0.59 5.16
CA VAL A 8 -45.25 1.34 5.55
C VAL A 8 -44.40 1.76 4.36
N LEU A 9 -44.28 0.90 3.34
CA LEU A 9 -43.52 1.20 2.15
C LEU A 9 -44.16 2.31 1.29
N ARG A 10 -45.50 2.36 1.26
CA ARG A 10 -46.27 3.40 0.55
C ARG A 10 -46.12 4.75 1.23
N ASP A 11 -46.18 4.77 2.56
CA ASP A 11 -46.08 5.99 3.36
C ASP A 11 -44.68 6.60 3.24
N ILE A 12 -43.63 5.80 3.47
CA ILE A 12 -42.23 6.24 3.29
C ILE A 12 -41.96 6.74 1.87
N SER A 13 -42.49 6.06 0.85
CA SER A 13 -42.34 6.45 -0.56
C SER A 13 -43.04 7.79 -0.85
N SER A 14 -44.23 8.01 -0.27
CA SER A 14 -44.98 9.27 -0.40
C SER A 14 -44.27 10.43 0.28
N ASP A 15 -43.72 10.21 1.47
CA ASP A 15 -43.07 11.23 2.27
C ASP A 15 -41.71 11.63 1.69
N LEU A 16 -40.88 10.64 1.34
CA LEU A 16 -39.52 10.87 0.81
C LEU A 16 -39.48 11.11 -0.70
N LYS A 17 -40.61 10.99 -1.40
CA LYS A 17 -40.72 11.10 -2.88
C LYS A 17 -39.77 10.16 -3.65
N TYR A 18 -39.43 9.01 -3.06
CA TYR A 18 -38.63 7.98 -3.72
C TYR A 18 -39.50 6.85 -4.28
N PRO A 19 -39.08 6.18 -5.36
CA PRO A 19 -39.76 5.00 -5.86
C PRO A 19 -39.87 3.90 -4.80
N LYS A 20 -41.02 3.22 -4.77
CA LYS A 20 -41.29 2.07 -3.89
C LYS A 20 -40.19 0.99 -3.97
N SER A 21 -39.62 0.76 -5.15
CA SER A 21 -38.52 -0.18 -5.38
C SER A 21 -37.25 0.19 -4.61
N THR A 22 -36.91 1.49 -4.56
CA THR A 22 -35.75 2.00 -3.80
C THR A 22 -35.95 1.82 -2.31
N VAL A 23 -37.14 2.15 -1.79
CA VAL A 23 -37.48 1.96 -0.37
C VAL A 23 -37.40 0.48 0.01
N ALA A 24 -37.98 -0.40 -0.82
CA ALA A 24 -37.90 -1.86 -0.63
C ALA A 24 -36.45 -2.35 -0.57
N TYR A 25 -35.61 -1.87 -1.49
CA TYR A 25 -34.20 -2.23 -1.57
C TYR A 25 -33.43 -1.80 -0.32
N VAL A 26 -33.62 -0.57 0.15
CA VAL A 26 -32.96 -0.06 1.36
C VAL A 26 -33.38 -0.83 2.61
N ILE A 27 -34.68 -1.11 2.79
CA ILE A 27 -35.18 -1.92 3.91
C ILE A 27 -34.57 -3.33 3.87
N LYS A 28 -34.56 -3.97 2.69
CA LYS A 28 -33.95 -5.30 2.51
C LYS A 28 -32.46 -5.26 2.87
N LYS A 29 -31.74 -4.25 2.39
CA LYS A 29 -30.31 -4.06 2.65
C LYS A 29 -30.02 -3.86 4.13
N TRP A 30 -30.81 -3.04 4.82
CA TRP A 30 -30.70 -2.81 6.26
C TRP A 30 -30.90 -4.11 7.05
N LYS A 31 -31.92 -4.90 6.72
CA LYS A 31 -32.17 -6.19 7.38
C LYS A 31 -31.02 -7.20 7.25
N VAL A 32 -30.26 -7.13 6.16
CA VAL A 32 -29.14 -8.05 5.90
C VAL A 32 -27.83 -7.54 6.49
N SER A 33 -27.50 -6.26 6.26
CA SER A 33 -26.17 -5.71 6.53
C SER A 33 -26.11 -4.76 7.72
N SER A 34 -27.27 -4.37 8.28
CA SER A 34 -27.41 -3.28 9.27
C SER A 34 -26.75 -1.96 8.84
N ASP A 35 -26.56 -1.78 7.53
CA ASP A 35 -25.90 -0.62 6.93
C ASP A 35 -26.62 -0.23 5.63
N CYS A 36 -26.84 1.07 5.45
CA CYS A 36 -27.44 1.66 4.27
C CYS A 36 -26.41 2.21 3.27
N ARG A 37 -25.12 2.34 3.64
CA ARG A 37 -24.06 2.91 2.79
C ARG A 37 -23.79 2.07 1.55
N ASN A 38 -23.63 2.72 0.40
CA ASN A 38 -23.33 2.01 -0.84
C ASN A 38 -21.96 1.33 -0.76
N ALA A 39 -21.90 0.06 -1.16
CA ALA A 39 -20.63 -0.63 -1.28
C ALA A 39 -19.76 0.06 -2.35
N PRO A 40 -18.43 0.14 -2.14
CA PRO A 40 -17.53 0.61 -3.18
C PRO A 40 -17.70 -0.26 -4.43
N ARG A 41 -17.74 0.37 -5.60
CA ARG A 41 -17.80 -0.38 -6.85
C ARG A 41 -16.45 -1.05 -7.11
N VAL A 42 -16.46 -2.28 -7.62
CA VAL A 42 -15.25 -3.08 -7.90
C VAL A 42 -14.27 -2.43 -8.90
N GLY A 43 -14.75 -1.47 -9.71
CA GLY A 43 -13.92 -0.78 -10.69
C GLY A 43 -13.46 -1.69 -11.83
N ARG A 44 -12.52 -1.17 -12.63
CA ARG A 44 -11.91 -1.92 -13.75
C ARG A 44 -10.76 -2.79 -13.23
N PRO A 45 -10.65 -4.07 -13.62
CA PRO A 45 -9.51 -4.90 -13.23
C PRO A 45 -8.19 -4.32 -13.76
N THR A 46 -7.14 -4.44 -12.95
CA THR A 46 -5.78 -3.99 -13.33
C THR A 46 -5.17 -4.92 -14.36
N LYS A 47 -4.36 -4.37 -15.28
CA LYS A 47 -3.67 -5.17 -16.31
C LYS A 47 -2.64 -6.14 -15.72
N LEU A 48 -2.02 -5.79 -14.60
CA LEU A 48 -0.99 -6.58 -13.93
C LEU A 48 -1.63 -7.55 -12.94
N GLY A 49 -1.31 -8.84 -13.10
CA GLY A 49 -1.68 -9.89 -12.16
C GLY A 49 -0.71 -10.01 -10.97
N HIS A 50 -0.97 -10.98 -10.09
CA HIS A 50 -0.10 -11.25 -8.94
C HIS A 50 1.31 -11.69 -9.33
N ARG A 51 1.44 -12.50 -10.39
CA ARG A 51 2.75 -12.95 -10.89
C ARG A 51 3.57 -11.78 -11.40
N ASP A 52 2.97 -10.93 -12.20
CA ASP A 52 3.59 -9.75 -12.79
C ASP A 52 4.08 -8.78 -11.71
N ARG A 53 3.28 -8.53 -10.67
CA ARG A 53 3.70 -7.70 -9.52
C ARG A 53 4.93 -8.26 -8.80
N ARG A 54 5.02 -9.58 -8.64
CA ARG A 54 6.20 -10.22 -8.04
C ARG A 54 7.43 -10.09 -8.93
N VAL A 55 7.27 -10.28 -10.24
CA VAL A 55 8.36 -10.10 -11.22
C VAL A 55 8.86 -8.66 -11.20
N LEU A 56 7.95 -7.68 -11.24
CA LEU A 56 8.29 -6.27 -11.18
C LEU A 56 9.04 -5.91 -9.89
N THR A 57 8.55 -6.39 -8.75
CA THR A 57 9.21 -6.16 -7.45
C THR A 57 10.62 -6.75 -7.42
N ARG A 58 10.82 -7.93 -8.02
CA ARG A 58 12.14 -8.56 -8.13
C ARG A 58 13.07 -7.73 -9.00
N GLU A 59 12.60 -7.23 -10.13
CA GLU A 59 13.41 -6.45 -11.07
C GLU A 59 13.88 -5.13 -10.44
N ILE A 60 12.95 -4.38 -9.83
CA ILE A 60 13.27 -3.14 -9.11
C ILE A 60 14.31 -3.37 -8.00
N ARG A 61 14.25 -4.53 -7.33
CA ARG A 61 15.17 -4.85 -6.23
C ARG A 61 16.59 -5.17 -6.69
N LYS A 62 16.78 -5.67 -7.92
CA LYS A 62 18.12 -5.93 -8.46
C LYS A 62 18.92 -4.64 -8.52
N ASN A 63 18.34 -3.59 -9.12
CA ASN A 63 18.99 -2.30 -9.29
C ASN A 63 18.02 -1.15 -8.99
N ARG A 64 18.05 -0.66 -7.75
CA ARG A 64 17.10 0.38 -7.28
C ARG A 64 17.28 1.76 -7.94
N THR A 65 18.40 1.98 -8.62
CA THR A 65 18.75 3.24 -9.30
C THR A 65 18.43 3.24 -10.79
N GLN A 66 17.96 2.11 -11.35
CA GLN A 66 17.62 2.03 -12.76
C GLN A 66 16.48 2.98 -13.15
N SER A 67 16.53 3.45 -14.40
CA SER A 67 15.45 4.26 -14.96
C SER A 67 14.19 3.41 -15.15
N ILE A 68 13.03 4.06 -15.08
CA ILE A 68 11.75 3.37 -15.23
C ILE A 68 11.54 2.78 -16.64
N ALA A 69 12.22 3.35 -17.64
CA ALA A 69 12.16 2.87 -19.02
C ALA A 69 12.85 1.51 -19.17
N LEU A 70 14.04 1.36 -18.57
CA LEU A 70 14.78 0.10 -18.55
C LEU A 70 14.04 -0.96 -17.73
N ILE A 71 13.53 -0.60 -16.55
CA ILE A 71 12.74 -1.51 -15.71
C ILE A 71 11.51 -2.03 -16.49
N ARG A 72 10.86 -1.18 -17.29
CA ARG A 72 9.74 -1.60 -18.14
C ARG A 72 10.19 -2.61 -19.20
N GLU A 73 11.32 -2.39 -19.84
CA GLU A 73 11.85 -3.28 -20.88
C GLU A 73 12.25 -4.64 -20.31
N GLU A 74 13.00 -4.66 -19.22
CA GLU A 74 13.36 -5.90 -18.50
C GLU A 74 12.10 -6.63 -18.00
N PHE A 75 11.15 -5.89 -17.43
CA PHE A 75 9.86 -6.46 -17.01
C PHE A 75 9.10 -7.09 -18.18
N GLN A 76 9.03 -6.40 -19.33
CA GLN A 76 8.31 -6.88 -20.50
C GLN A 76 8.98 -8.14 -21.08
N GLN A 77 10.31 -8.21 -21.08
CA GLN A 77 11.06 -9.41 -21.50
C GLN A 77 10.77 -10.62 -20.61
N VAL A 78 10.70 -10.42 -19.28
CA VAL A 78 10.50 -11.52 -18.32
C VAL A 78 9.03 -11.92 -18.19
N SER A 79 8.12 -10.95 -18.20
CA SER A 79 6.70 -11.16 -17.92
C SER A 79 5.86 -11.38 -19.17
N GLY A 80 6.31 -10.93 -20.35
CA GLY A 80 5.53 -10.89 -21.60
C GLY A 80 4.41 -9.83 -21.63
N SER A 81 4.06 -9.27 -20.47
CA SER A 81 3.02 -8.24 -20.33
C SER A 81 3.50 -6.87 -20.82
N ILE A 82 2.86 -6.36 -21.87
CA ILE A 82 3.15 -5.01 -22.40
C ILE A 82 2.47 -3.96 -21.53
N VAL A 83 3.24 -3.13 -20.82
CA VAL A 83 2.71 -2.08 -19.93
C VAL A 83 3.37 -0.73 -20.18
N SER A 84 2.64 0.35 -19.88
CA SER A 84 3.20 1.70 -19.98
C SER A 84 4.11 2.00 -18.78
N MET A 85 5.05 2.94 -18.97
CA MET A 85 5.91 3.41 -17.88
C MET A 85 5.11 3.96 -16.70
N ASN A 86 3.94 4.58 -16.96
CA ASN A 86 3.11 5.12 -15.89
C ASN A 86 2.47 4.01 -15.03
N THR A 87 2.09 2.89 -15.65
CA THR A 87 1.59 1.72 -14.92
C THR A 87 2.66 1.13 -14.02
N ILE A 88 3.89 0.97 -14.54
CA ILE A 88 5.05 0.53 -13.75
C ILE A 88 5.27 1.47 -12.55
N ARG A 89 5.24 2.79 -12.78
CA ARG A 89 5.43 3.79 -11.70
C ARG A 89 4.36 3.69 -10.62
N LYS A 90 3.08 3.58 -11.01
CA LYS A 90 1.97 3.45 -10.06
C LYS A 90 2.10 2.20 -9.20
N GLU A 91 2.44 1.06 -9.80
CA GLU A 91 2.63 -0.19 -9.07
C GLU A 91 3.89 -0.15 -8.19
N ALA A 92 4.97 0.48 -8.65
CA ALA A 92 6.15 0.72 -7.83
C ALA A 92 5.81 1.54 -6.57
N HIS A 93 5.04 2.61 -6.70
CA HIS A 93 4.58 3.43 -5.57
C HIS A 93 3.64 2.65 -4.64
N LEU A 94 2.77 1.79 -5.18
CA LEU A 94 1.91 0.91 -4.37
C LEU A 94 2.74 -0.04 -3.50
N HIS A 95 3.91 -0.47 -4.01
CA HIS A 95 4.90 -1.25 -3.27
C HIS A 95 5.93 -0.40 -2.51
N CYS A 96 5.65 0.88 -2.30
CA CYS A 96 6.48 1.85 -1.57
C CYS A 96 7.88 2.10 -2.17
N PHE A 97 8.11 1.77 -3.44
CA PHE A 97 9.33 2.16 -4.14
C PHE A 97 9.22 3.59 -4.65
N HIS A 98 10.18 4.42 -4.27
CA HIS A 98 10.20 5.83 -4.62
C HIS A 98 11.55 6.21 -5.23
N GLY A 99 11.52 7.03 -6.28
CA GLY A 99 12.70 7.72 -6.76
C GLY A 99 13.13 8.76 -5.72
N ARG A 100 14.33 8.59 -5.16
CA ARG A 100 14.96 9.51 -4.22
C ARG A 100 16.44 9.63 -4.58
N ALA A 101 16.98 10.84 -4.46
CA ALA A 101 18.42 11.02 -4.54
C ALA A 101 19.07 10.40 -3.30
N ALA A 102 20.14 9.62 -3.51
CA ALA A 102 20.95 9.14 -2.40
C ALA A 102 21.67 10.33 -1.75
N ALA A 103 21.78 10.32 -0.42
CA ALA A 103 22.56 11.32 0.29
C ALA A 103 24.03 11.20 -0.11
N HIS A 104 24.71 12.33 -0.33
CA HIS A 104 26.15 12.33 -0.57
C HIS A 104 26.87 11.74 0.66
N LYS A 105 27.76 10.77 0.41
CA LYS A 105 28.59 10.13 1.44
C LYS A 105 30.04 10.22 1.00
N PRO A 106 30.97 10.66 1.87
CA PRO A 106 32.38 10.62 1.53
C PRO A 106 32.84 9.18 1.29
N LEU A 107 33.78 9.00 0.37
CA LEU A 107 34.37 7.70 0.11
C LEU A 107 35.32 7.33 1.27
N ILE A 108 34.90 6.39 2.11
CA ILE A 108 35.69 5.94 3.27
C ILE A 108 36.44 4.67 2.91
N THR A 109 37.76 4.66 3.14
CA THR A 109 38.61 3.48 2.95
C THR A 109 38.18 2.33 3.87
N LYS A 110 38.53 1.09 3.51
CA LYS A 110 38.20 -0.09 4.32
C LYS A 110 38.78 0.01 5.74
N SER A 111 40.02 0.48 5.86
CA SER A 111 40.69 0.71 7.15
C SER A 111 39.94 1.72 8.02
N ASN A 112 39.62 2.90 7.48
CA ASN A 112 38.91 3.94 8.24
C ASN A 112 37.50 3.48 8.66
N ARG A 113 36.82 2.67 7.83
CA ARG A 113 35.53 2.09 8.19
C ARG A 113 35.65 1.16 9.41
N ALA A 114 36.69 0.31 9.44
CA ALA A 114 36.95 -0.59 10.55
C ALA A 114 37.32 0.18 11.83
N ALA A 115 38.20 1.17 11.73
CA ALA A 115 38.58 2.02 12.86
C ALA A 115 37.38 2.76 13.46
N ARG A 116 36.51 3.35 12.62
CA ARG A 116 35.27 4.01 13.08
C ARG A 116 34.33 3.04 13.77
N LEU A 117 34.20 1.80 13.26
CA LEU A 117 33.36 0.78 13.90
C LEU A 117 33.93 0.36 15.26
N MET A 118 35.25 0.16 15.37
CA MET A 118 35.90 -0.16 16.64
C MET A 118 35.73 0.95 17.65
N TRP A 119 35.96 2.21 17.24
CA TRP A 119 35.74 3.38 18.08
C TRP A 119 34.30 3.47 18.57
N CYS A 120 33.29 3.37 17.69
CA CYS A 120 31.89 3.38 18.11
C CYS A 120 31.51 2.23 19.08
N LYS A 121 32.15 1.05 18.95
CA LYS A 121 31.94 -0.08 19.86
C LYS A 121 32.56 0.18 21.23
N ALA A 122 33.78 0.70 21.27
CA ALA A 122 34.47 1.09 22.51
C ALA A 122 33.73 2.23 23.22
N SER A 123 33.34 3.28 22.51
CA SER A 123 32.62 4.43 23.09
C SER A 123 31.18 4.10 23.54
N LYS A 124 30.53 3.06 23.00
CA LYS A 124 29.23 2.57 23.51
C LYS A 124 29.35 1.83 24.84
N LEU A 125 30.53 1.33 25.20
CA LEU A 125 30.78 0.72 26.50
C LEU A 125 30.96 1.79 27.59
N ASP A 126 31.46 2.97 27.20
CA ASP A 126 31.78 4.09 28.10
C ASP A 126 30.53 4.83 28.64
N CYS A 127 29.40 4.79 27.90
CA CYS A 127 28.15 5.43 28.33
C CYS A 127 27.21 4.54 29.15
N ARG A 128 27.60 3.29 29.44
CA ARG A 128 26.81 2.35 30.28
C ARG A 128 27.40 2.09 31.67
N SER A 129 28.56 2.67 31.98
CA SER A 129 29.29 2.45 33.24
C SER A 129 29.07 3.54 34.30
N VAL A 130 28.10 4.46 34.13
CA VAL A 130 27.82 5.54 35.11
C VAL A 130 26.65 5.19 36.06
N GLU A 131 26.23 3.92 36.13
CA GLU A 131 25.24 3.46 37.11
C GLU A 131 25.75 2.18 37.77
N THR A 132 26.58 2.30 38.81
CA THR A 132 26.73 1.35 39.94
C THR A 132 27.90 1.78 40.84
N ASP A 133 27.79 2.97 41.45
CA ASP A 133 28.58 3.32 42.65
C ASP A 133 27.65 4.11 43.60
N SER A 134 26.71 3.41 44.24
CA SER A 134 25.95 3.91 45.39
C SER A 134 25.16 2.77 46.03
N LEU A 135 25.86 1.94 46.81
CA LEU A 135 25.32 1.19 47.94
C LEU A 135 26.46 1.01 48.96
N GLU A 136 26.74 2.07 49.72
CA GLU A 136 26.93 1.96 51.18
C GLU A 136 25.57 2.18 51.83
#